data_AF-A0A151CHN1-F1
#
_entry.id   AF-A0A151CHN1-F1
#
_cell.length_a   1.000
_cell.length_b   1.000
_cell.length_c   1.000
_cell.angle_alpha   90.00
_cell.angle_beta   90.00
_cell.angle_gamma   90.00
#
_symmetry.space_group_name_H-M   'P 1'
#
loop_
_entity.id
_entity.type
_entity.pdbx_description
1 polymer ?
#
loop_
_entity_poly.entity_id
_entity_poly.type
_entity_poly.pdbx_seq_one_letter_code
_entity_poly.pdbx_strand_id
1 'polypeptide(L)'
;MDFNLTNNTGHYMGTEINEKWWKRYKKDGFFARGKGTFWYDETAFYFQKYLTKDPMVIPFEHIIDIKIGKWHAGQWGGGIPVMKIIWKKDDLLLSSGFLLSKNREKTETIITDLQNKRQLL
;
A
#
# COMPACT_ATOMS: atom_id res chain seq x y z
N MET A 1 -12.99 -11.31 19.59
CA MET A 1 -12.62 -10.67 18.31
C MET A 1 -11.10 -10.77 18.25
N ASP A 2 -10.60 -11.84 17.65
CA ASP A 2 -9.18 -12.14 17.67
C ASP A 2 -8.49 -11.29 16.61
N PHE A 3 -7.92 -10.16 17.04
CA PHE A 3 -6.97 -9.39 16.25
C PHE A 3 -5.73 -10.26 16.01
N ASN A 4 -5.75 -11.06 14.96
CA ASN A 4 -4.53 -11.64 14.40
C ASN A 4 -3.73 -10.52 13.73
N LEU A 5 -3.13 -9.65 14.55
CA LEU A 5 -2.05 -8.74 14.19
C LEU A 5 -0.81 -9.58 13.87
N THR A 6 -0.83 -10.31 12.76
CA THR A 6 0.42 -10.72 12.14
C THR A 6 1.07 -9.43 11.65
N ASN A 7 2.03 -8.91 12.43
CA ASN A 7 2.88 -7.77 12.08
C ASN A 7 3.70 -8.13 10.83
N ASN A 8 3.06 -8.06 9.66
CA ASN A 8 3.70 -8.36 8.40
C ASN A 8 4.63 -7.20 8.05
N THR A 9 5.91 -7.49 7.82
CA THR A 9 6.89 -6.47 7.45
C THR A 9 6.81 -6.16 5.97
N GLY A 10 6.87 -4.89 5.59
CA GLY A 10 6.90 -4.45 4.21
C GLY A 10 7.78 -3.23 3.97
N HIS A 11 7.78 -2.75 2.73
CA HIS A 11 8.45 -1.52 2.32
C HIS A 11 7.49 -0.64 1.51
N TYR A 12 7.32 0.60 1.97
CA TYR A 12 6.56 1.63 1.29
C TYR A 12 7.47 2.39 0.31
N MET A 13 7.12 2.33 -0.98
CA MET A 13 7.91 2.88 -2.08
C MET A 13 7.56 4.34 -2.41
N GLY A 14 6.47 4.86 -1.83
CA GLY A 14 6.00 6.23 -2.05
C GLY A 14 4.59 6.29 -2.61
N THR A 15 4.09 7.52 -2.77
CA THR A 15 2.79 7.79 -3.38
C THR A 15 2.95 8.80 -4.51
N GLU A 16 2.40 8.43 -5.66
CA GLU A 16 2.36 9.21 -6.89
C GLU A 16 0.98 9.86 -7.06
N ILE A 17 0.94 11.02 -7.69
CA ILE A 17 -0.29 11.69 -8.10
C ILE A 17 -0.56 11.33 -9.56
N ASN A 18 -1.76 10.86 -9.86
CA ASN A 18 -2.20 10.42 -11.20
C ASN A 18 -1.26 9.38 -11.83
N GLU A 19 -0.68 8.48 -11.02
CA GLU A 19 0.28 7.45 -11.46
C GLU A 19 1.53 8.03 -12.18
N LYS A 20 1.85 9.32 -11.95
CA LYS A 20 3.02 9.99 -12.53
C LYS A 20 4.15 10.00 -11.51
N TRP A 21 5.19 9.20 -11.74
CA TRP A 21 6.31 9.03 -10.79
C TRP A 21 7.04 10.32 -10.40
N TRP A 22 7.05 11.33 -11.29
CA TRP A 22 7.64 12.65 -11.02
C TRP A 22 6.75 13.56 -10.18
N LYS A 23 5.45 13.25 -10.03
CA LYS A 23 4.51 13.98 -9.17
C LYS A 23 4.27 13.19 -7.89
N ARG A 24 4.95 13.59 -6.81
CA ARG A 24 4.85 12.90 -5.51
C ARG A 24 3.86 13.59 -4.58
N TYR A 25 3.04 12.79 -3.91
CA TYR A 25 2.22 13.25 -2.80
C TYR A 25 3.07 13.40 -1.54
N LYS A 26 2.87 14.49 -0.78
CA LYS A 26 3.75 14.85 0.34
C LYS A 26 3.08 14.97 1.72
N LYS A 27 1.76 14.80 1.79
CA LYS A 27 1.00 15.00 3.04
C LYS A 27 0.80 13.67 3.77
N ASP A 28 0.34 13.74 5.01
CA ASP A 28 -0.19 12.61 5.80
C ASP A 28 0.75 11.40 5.91
N GLY A 29 2.05 11.67 6.01
CA GLY A 29 3.07 10.64 6.13
C GLY A 29 3.39 9.88 4.83
N PHE A 30 2.75 10.21 3.70
CA PHE A 30 2.97 9.55 2.40
C PHE A 30 4.18 10.09 1.62
N PHE A 31 4.88 11.11 2.12
CA PHE A 31 6.08 11.60 1.45
C PHE A 31 7.26 10.64 1.57
N ALA A 32 7.60 10.29 2.82
CA ALA A 32 8.80 9.54 3.16
C ALA A 32 8.60 8.05 2.91
N ARG A 33 9.52 7.46 2.14
CA ARG A 33 9.60 6.02 1.88
C ARG A 33 10.20 5.31 3.09
N GLY A 34 9.98 4.00 3.21
CA GLY A 34 10.61 3.28 4.30
C GLY A 34 10.10 1.87 4.54
N LYS A 35 10.87 1.12 5.34
CA LYS A 35 10.42 -0.17 5.89
C LYS A 35 9.42 0.06 7.02
N GLY A 36 8.55 -0.91 7.23
CA GLY A 36 7.52 -0.83 8.25
C GLY A 36 6.74 -2.12 8.39
N THR A 37 5.66 -2.04 9.13
CA THR A 37 4.65 -3.10 9.25
C THR A 37 3.37 -2.68 8.57
N PHE A 38 2.60 -3.66 8.09
CA PHE A 38 1.28 -3.44 7.53
C PHE A 38 0.29 -4.44 8.11
N TRP A 39 -0.96 -4.02 8.12
CA TRP A 39 -2.13 -4.82 8.47
C TRP A 39 -3.34 -4.24 7.75
N TYR A 40 -4.45 -4.95 7.81
CA TYR A 40 -5.71 -4.49 7.26
C TYR A 40 -6.86 -5.17 8.00
N ASP A 41 -7.99 -4.50 8.09
CA ASP A 41 -9.20 -5.01 8.74
C ASP A 41 -10.36 -5.07 7.74
N GLU A 42 -11.56 -4.66 8.15
CA GLU A 42 -12.74 -4.57 7.29
C GLU A 42 -12.89 -3.17 6.68
N THR A 43 -12.17 -2.17 7.20
CA THR A 43 -12.36 -0.76 6.86
C THR A 43 -11.21 -0.19 6.04
N ALA A 44 -9.98 -0.61 6.29
CA ALA A 44 -8.82 0.00 5.65
C ALA A 44 -7.59 -0.91 5.57
N PHE A 45 -6.66 -0.48 4.71
CA PHE A 45 -5.28 -0.90 4.72
C PHE A 45 -4.42 0.08 5.53
N TYR A 46 -3.56 -0.46 6.38
CA TYR A 46 -2.69 0.31 7.26
C TYR A 46 -1.22 -0.01 7.00
N PHE A 47 -0.37 1.01 7.03
CA PHE A 47 1.08 0.83 6.98
C PHE A 47 1.78 1.79 7.95
N GLN A 48 2.47 1.23 8.95
CA GLN A 48 3.28 2.00 9.88
C GLN A 48 4.76 1.87 9.52
N LYS A 49 5.39 2.99 9.18
CA LYS A 49 6.85 3.02 8.99
C LYS A 49 7.54 2.83 10.34
N TYR A 50 8.72 2.22 10.34
CA TYR A 50 9.53 2.18 11.56
C TYR A 50 9.86 3.60 12.03
N LEU A 51 9.91 3.78 13.35
CA LEU A 51 10.18 5.06 14.03
C LEU A 51 9.10 6.14 13.85
N THR A 52 7.96 5.82 13.23
CA THR A 52 6.79 6.71 13.21
C THR A 52 5.71 6.21 14.15
N LYS A 53 5.01 7.13 14.83
CA LYS A 53 3.92 6.79 15.76
C LYS A 53 2.63 6.43 15.04
N ASP A 54 2.29 7.19 14.00
CA ASP A 54 1.01 7.06 13.32
C ASP A 54 1.12 6.23 12.03
N PRO A 55 0.20 5.28 11.79
CA PRO A 55 0.15 4.57 10.53
C PRO A 55 -0.39 5.46 9.41
N MET A 56 0.08 5.19 8.19
CA MET A 56 -0.62 5.62 6.98
C MET A 56 -1.88 4.75 6.83
N VAL A 57 -3.01 5.39 6.56
CA VAL A 57 -4.32 4.73 6.42
C VAL A 57 -4.83 4.95 5.00
N ILE A 58 -5.23 3.88 4.32
CA ILE A 58 -5.93 3.92 3.04
C ILE A 58 -7.27 3.20 3.23
N PRO A 59 -8.38 3.96 3.43
CA PRO A 59 -9.72 3.38 3.55
C PRO A 59 -10.11 2.59 2.31
N PHE A 60 -10.75 1.43 2.49
CA PHE A 60 -11.15 0.58 1.36
C PHE A 60 -12.20 1.23 0.47
N GLU A 61 -13.11 2.01 1.05
CA GLU A 61 -14.10 2.82 0.31
C GLU A 61 -13.45 3.83 -0.65
N HIS A 62 -12.19 4.22 -0.40
CA HIS A 62 -11.45 5.14 -1.26
C HIS A 62 -10.60 4.43 -2.31
N ILE A 63 -10.43 3.09 -2.22
CA ILE A 63 -9.65 2.32 -3.19
C ILE A 63 -10.47 2.12 -4.47
N ILE A 64 -9.93 2.60 -5.57
CA ILE A 64 -10.48 2.39 -6.91
C ILE A 64 -9.98 1.07 -7.48
N ASP A 65 -8.69 0.78 -7.32
CA ASP A 65 -8.08 -0.39 -7.92
C ASP A 65 -6.84 -0.86 -7.16
N ILE A 66 -6.48 -2.13 -7.31
CA ILE A 66 -5.23 -2.71 -6.80
C ILE A 66 -4.53 -3.40 -7.96
N LYS A 67 -3.37 -2.85 -8.36
CA LYS A 67 -2.57 -3.34 -9.48
C LYS A 67 -1.28 -3.99 -8.98
N ILE A 68 -0.73 -4.86 -9.83
CA ILE A 68 0.59 -5.46 -9.64
C ILE A 68 1.57 -4.86 -10.66
N GLY A 69 2.76 -4.47 -10.22
CA GLY A 69 3.81 -4.00 -11.12
C GLY A 69 5.21 -4.43 -10.67
N LYS A 70 6.22 -3.99 -11.42
CA LYS A 70 7.63 -4.16 -11.07
C LYS A 70 8.30 -2.86 -10.61
N TRP A 71 7.67 -1.73 -10.90
CA TRP A 71 8.20 -0.39 -10.65
C TRP A 71 7.12 0.49 -10.02
N HIS A 72 7.54 1.35 -9.09
CA HIS A 72 6.69 2.39 -8.53
C HIS A 72 7.54 3.53 -7.95
N ALA A 73 7.12 4.77 -8.13
CA ALA A 73 7.76 6.00 -7.66
C ALA A 73 9.26 6.08 -8.00
N GLY A 74 9.66 5.60 -9.18
CA GLY A 74 11.06 5.57 -9.61
C GLY A 74 11.92 4.52 -8.90
N GLN A 75 11.31 3.54 -8.22
CA GLN A 75 12.00 2.40 -7.61
C GLN A 75 11.59 1.09 -8.30
N TRP A 76 12.55 0.20 -8.49
CA TRP A 76 12.34 -1.16 -8.97
C TRP A 76 12.18 -2.12 -7.78
N GLY A 77 11.23 -3.05 -7.89
CA GLY A 77 10.96 -4.05 -6.85
C GLY A 77 12.00 -5.18 -6.74
N GLY A 78 13.03 -5.20 -7.58
CA GLY A 78 14.10 -6.21 -7.47
C GLY A 78 13.63 -7.64 -7.75
N GLY A 79 12.66 -7.82 -8.66
CA GLY A 79 12.02 -9.11 -8.93
C GLY A 79 10.85 -9.46 -8.01
N ILE A 80 10.65 -8.71 -6.91
CA ILE A 80 9.48 -8.82 -6.04
C ILE A 80 8.33 -8.00 -6.67
N PRO A 81 7.10 -8.55 -6.73
CA PRO A 81 5.93 -7.79 -7.17
C PRO A 81 5.68 -6.57 -6.29
N VAL A 82 5.45 -5.42 -6.92
CA VAL A 82 5.02 -4.19 -6.27
C VAL A 82 3.50 -4.16 -6.30
N MET A 83 2.88 -4.18 -5.11
CA MET A 83 1.46 -3.87 -4.98
C MET A 83 1.28 -2.37 -5.14
N LYS A 84 0.34 -1.95 -5.99
CA LYS A 84 -0.05 -0.56 -6.18
C LYS A 84 -1.51 -0.39 -5.80
N ILE A 85 -1.76 0.36 -4.75
CA ILE A 85 -3.12 0.75 -4.38
C ILE A 85 -3.43 2.06 -5.10
N ILE A 86 -4.46 2.05 -5.94
CA ILE A 86 -4.99 3.23 -6.62
C ILE A 86 -6.20 3.69 -5.84
N TRP A 87 -6.18 4.93 -5.36
CA TRP A 87 -7.19 5.43 -4.43
C TRP A 87 -7.41 6.93 -4.60
N LYS A 88 -8.58 7.40 -4.15
CA LYS A 88 -8.91 8.83 -4.13
C LYS A 88 -8.76 9.39 -2.74
N LYS A 89 -8.26 10.62 -2.67
CA LYS A 89 -8.31 11.43 -1.46
C LYS A 89 -8.49 12.88 -1.86
N ASP A 90 -9.52 13.50 -1.33
CA ASP A 90 -9.99 14.81 -1.81
C ASP A 90 -10.18 14.73 -3.35
N ASP A 91 -9.71 15.72 -4.10
CA ASP A 91 -9.75 15.75 -5.56
C ASP A 91 -8.55 15.05 -6.24
N LEU A 92 -7.74 14.29 -5.49
CA LEU A 92 -6.53 13.65 -6.01
C LEU A 92 -6.72 12.16 -6.25
N LEU A 93 -6.31 11.71 -7.43
CA LEU A 93 -6.06 10.31 -7.71
C LEU A 93 -4.63 9.97 -7.28
N LEU A 94 -4.49 9.07 -6.33
CA LEU A 94 -3.23 8.67 -5.73
C LEU A 94 -2.91 7.22 -6.09
N SER A 95 -1.62 6.92 -6.19
CA SER A 95 -1.10 5.56 -6.33
C SER A 95 -0.03 5.33 -5.29
N SER A 96 -0.26 4.43 -4.34
CA SER A 96 0.70 4.08 -3.28
C SER A 96 1.30 2.71 -3.53
N GLY A 97 2.63 2.62 -3.55
CA GLY A 97 3.36 1.39 -3.86
C GLY A 97 3.95 0.71 -2.63
N PHE A 98 3.82 -0.62 -2.57
CA PHE A 98 4.30 -1.44 -1.46
C PHE A 98 4.97 -2.73 -1.94
N LEU A 99 6.05 -3.12 -1.26
CA LEU A 99 6.59 -4.48 -1.27
C LEU A 99 6.15 -5.16 0.02
N LEU A 100 5.29 -6.17 -0.07
CA LEU A 100 4.66 -6.78 1.11
C LEU A 100 5.38 -8.01 1.65
N SER A 101 6.12 -8.72 0.79
CA SER A 101 6.86 -9.92 1.16
C SER A 101 8.02 -10.12 0.20
N LYS A 102 9.08 -10.81 0.66
CA LYS A 102 10.15 -11.27 -0.24
C LYS A 102 9.73 -12.49 -1.07
N ASN A 103 8.68 -13.19 -0.63
CA ASN A 103 8.08 -14.29 -1.35
C ASN A 103 6.97 -13.76 -2.27
N ARG A 104 7.09 -14.06 -3.56
CA ARG A 104 6.15 -13.66 -4.62
C ARG A 104 4.75 -14.21 -4.37
N GLU A 105 4.63 -15.52 -4.12
CA GLU A 105 3.35 -16.19 -3.89
C GLU A 105 2.62 -15.57 -2.69
N LYS A 106 3.34 -15.36 -1.58
CA LYS A 106 2.77 -14.66 -0.42
C LYS A 106 2.27 -13.25 -0.77
N THR A 107 2.99 -12.52 -1.61
CA THR A 107 2.56 -11.18 -2.07
C THR A 107 1.29 -11.28 -2.91
N GLU A 108 1.21 -12.25 -3.82
CA GLU A 108 0.02 -12.48 -4.65
C GLU A 108 -1.19 -12.88 -3.80
N THR A 109 -1.03 -13.77 -2.81
CA THR A 109 -2.10 -14.14 -1.86
C THR A 109 -2.65 -12.94 -1.12
N ILE A 110 -1.79 -12.06 -0.59
CA ILE A 110 -2.24 -10.85 0.13
C ILE A 110 -3.00 -9.91 -0.81
N ILE A 111 -2.54 -9.76 -2.06
CA ILE A 111 -3.21 -8.91 -3.05
C ILE A 111 -4.59 -9.45 -3.39
N THR A 112 -4.72 -10.76 -3.59
CA THR A 112 -6.03 -11.40 -3.84
C THR A 112 -6.98 -11.22 -2.66
N ASP A 113 -6.50 -11.37 -1.42
CA ASP A 113 -7.33 -11.16 -0.22
C ASP A 113 -7.83 -9.72 -0.11
N LEU A 114 -6.94 -8.74 -0.34
CA LEU A 114 -7.30 -7.32 -0.37
C LEU A 114 -8.30 -6.98 -1.49
N GLN A 115 -8.13 -7.59 -2.68
CA GLN A 115 -9.06 -7.41 -3.80
C GLN A 115 -10.45 -7.97 -3.48
N ASN A 116 -10.53 -9.14 -2.84
CA ASN A 116 -11.79 -9.74 -2.43
C ASN A 116 -12.50 -8.89 -1.36
N LYS A 117 -11.76 -8.41 -0.36
CA LYS A 117 -12.31 -7.50 0.67
C LYS A 117 -12.90 -6.23 0.08
N ARG A 118 -12.25 -5.63 -0.92
CA ARG A 118 -12.78 -4.46 -1.63
C ARG A 118 -14.10 -4.75 -2.35
N GLN A 119 -14.32 -5.96 -2.85
CA GLN A 119 -15.55 -6.31 -3.59
C GLN A 119 -16.76 -6.56 -2.68
N LEU A 120 -16.56 -6.70 -1.38
CA LEU A 120 -17.62 -6.96 -0.40
C LEU A 120 -18.17 -5.67 0.25
N LEU A 121 -17.64 -4.51 -0.14
CA LEU A 121 -18.05 -3.17 0.30
C LEU A 121 -18.70 -2.42 -0.87
#